data_AF-A0A2H0MW61-F1
#
_entry.id   AF-A0A2H0MW61-F1
#
_cell.length_a   1.000
_cell.length_b   1.000
_cell.length_c   1.000
_cell.angle_alpha   90.00
_cell.angle_beta   90.00
_cell.angle_gamma   90.00
#
_symmetry.space_group_name_H-M   'P 1'
#
loop_
_entity.id
_entity.type
_entity.pdbx_description
1 polymer ?
#
loop_
_entity_poly.entity_id
_entity_poly.type
_entity_poly.pdbx_seq_one_letter_code
_entity_poly.pdbx_strand_id
1 'polypeptide(L)'
;MMDDHKNEPVFLNGDTEAKLCLQCGFPNRNTDSACMYCRNSLIAATGLISWFRQTCLVLKWRWELKQKKHGLTPSARRSVFSILCYFVAGFLLTAGGVLLLVGAVSNHSFSDGLISVLFLLYGGNVLKTILFPSR
;
A
#
# COMPACT_ATOMS: atom_id res chain seq x y z
N MET A 1 -17.90 24.03 32.04
CA MET A 1 -18.20 22.61 31.78
C MET A 1 -18.07 22.41 30.27
N MET A 2 -16.90 21.99 29.81
CA MET A 2 -16.69 21.46 28.47
C MET A 2 -16.38 19.98 28.68
N ASP A 3 -17.32 19.11 28.31
CA ASP A 3 -17.13 17.67 28.35
C ASP A 3 -16.18 17.27 27.22
N ASP A 4 -14.95 16.91 27.61
CA ASP A 4 -13.93 16.38 26.73
C ASP A 4 -14.34 14.95 26.33
N HIS A 5 -14.91 14.79 25.13
CA HIS A 5 -15.26 13.49 24.56
C HIS A 5 -13.99 12.69 24.29
N LYS A 6 -13.53 11.97 25.31
CA LYS A 6 -12.45 10.99 25.25
C LYS A 6 -12.87 9.87 24.29
N ASN A 7 -12.43 9.96 23.04
CA ASN A 7 -12.63 8.91 22.04
C ASN A 7 -11.91 7.64 22.51
N GLU A 8 -12.67 6.68 23.03
CA GLU A 8 -12.14 5.39 23.43
C GLU A 8 -11.59 4.66 22.18
N PRO A 9 -10.38 4.10 22.24
CA PRO A 9 -9.86 3.32 21.13
C PRO A 9 -10.74 2.07 20.99
N VAL A 10 -11.51 2.00 19.92
CA VAL A 10 -12.20 0.75 19.53
C VAL A 10 -11.10 -0.28 19.28
N PHE A 11 -10.89 -1.17 20.25
CA PHE A 11 -10.04 -2.33 20.11
C PHE A 11 -10.61 -3.19 18.99
N LEU A 12 -9.96 -3.19 17.82
CA LEU A 12 -10.21 -4.13 16.72
C LEU A 12 -9.67 -5.53 17.07
N ASN A 13 -10.01 -6.01 18.26
CA ASN A 13 -9.65 -7.32 18.78
C ASN A 13 -10.85 -7.97 19.48
N GLY A 14 -12.07 -7.59 19.07
CA GLY A 14 -13.29 -8.33 19.34
C GLY A 14 -13.61 -9.16 18.11
N ASP A 15 -13.91 -10.43 18.33
CA ASP A 15 -14.17 -11.45 17.32
C ASP A 15 -14.88 -10.92 16.07
N THR A 16 -14.32 -11.24 14.91
CA THR A 16 -14.83 -10.81 13.59
C THR A 16 -16.12 -11.56 13.25
N GLU A 17 -17.18 -11.33 14.02
CA GLU A 17 -18.49 -11.95 13.82
C GLU A 17 -19.30 -11.27 12.69
N ALA A 18 -18.78 -10.18 12.12
CA ALA A 18 -19.41 -9.45 11.03
C ALA A 18 -18.59 -9.54 9.72
N LYS A 19 -19.21 -10.07 8.66
CA LYS A 19 -18.68 -10.08 7.28
C LYS A 19 -19.25 -8.88 6.51
N LEU A 20 -18.42 -8.16 5.78
CA LEU A 20 -18.88 -7.05 4.90
C LEU A 20 -19.27 -7.59 3.53
N CYS A 21 -20.42 -7.17 3.01
CA CYS A 21 -20.78 -7.47 1.63
C CYS A 21 -19.90 -6.67 0.65
N LEU A 22 -19.19 -7.35 -0.24
CA LEU A 22 -18.28 -6.71 -1.22
C LEU A 22 -19.01 -5.90 -2.30
N GLN A 23 -20.32 -6.11 -2.47
CA GLN A 23 -21.14 -5.41 -3.47
C GLN A 23 -21.69 -4.08 -2.93
N CYS A 24 -22.20 -4.07 -1.70
CA CYS A 24 -22.91 -2.92 -1.13
C CYS A 24 -22.28 -2.36 0.16
N GLY A 25 -21.23 -2.99 0.69
CA GLY A 25 -20.56 -2.58 1.92
C GLY A 25 -21.34 -2.86 3.20
N PHE A 26 -22.50 -3.53 3.12
CA PHE A 26 -23.36 -3.80 4.29
C PHE A 26 -22.71 -4.83 5.24
N PRO A 27 -22.62 -4.56 6.55
CA PRO A 27 -22.14 -5.51 7.55
C PRO A 27 -23.22 -6.56 7.82
N ASN A 28 -22.89 -7.82 7.58
CA ASN A 28 -23.76 -8.99 7.72
C ASN A 28 -23.17 -9.93 8.79
N ARG A 29 -23.97 -10.83 9.38
CA ARG A 29 -23.41 -11.80 10.33
C ARG A 29 -22.53 -12.81 9.61
N ASN A 30 -21.55 -13.38 10.31
CA ASN A 30 -20.65 -14.40 9.74
C ASN A 30 -21.39 -15.68 9.31
N THR A 31 -22.56 -15.97 9.88
CA THR A 31 -23.43 -17.11 9.58
C THR A 31 -24.20 -16.95 8.28
N ASP A 32 -24.37 -15.71 7.82
CA ASP A 32 -25.27 -15.42 6.71
C ASP A 32 -24.58 -15.64 5.36
N SER A 33 -25.17 -16.49 4.52
CA SER A 33 -24.67 -16.84 3.19
C SER A 33 -25.04 -15.83 2.09
N ALA A 34 -25.98 -14.92 2.37
CA ALA A 34 -26.48 -13.91 1.45
C ALA A 34 -26.69 -12.57 2.16
N CYS A 35 -26.51 -11.47 1.42
CA CYS A 35 -26.59 -10.14 1.99
C CYS A 35 -28.04 -9.81 2.31
N MET A 36 -28.30 -9.37 3.54
CA MET A 36 -29.66 -8.98 3.93
C MET A 36 -30.22 -7.85 3.06
N TYR A 37 -29.36 -6.99 2.51
CA TYR A 37 -29.75 -5.85 1.69
C TYR A 37 -29.81 -6.17 0.19
N CYS A 38 -28.68 -6.55 -0.42
CA CYS A 38 -28.61 -6.73 -1.87
C CYS A 38 -28.89 -8.16 -2.34
N ARG A 39 -29.14 -9.10 -1.41
CA ARG A 39 -29.32 -10.55 -1.65
C ARG A 39 -28.18 -11.23 -2.41
N ASN A 40 -27.09 -10.51 -2.67
CA ASN A 40 -25.92 -11.08 -3.30
C ASN A 40 -25.31 -12.12 -2.37
N SER A 41 -24.78 -13.21 -2.92
CA SER A 41 -24.15 -14.24 -2.11
C SER A 41 -22.96 -13.62 -1.37
N LEU A 42 -23.01 -13.67 -0.04
CA LEU A 42 -21.80 -13.57 0.78
C LEU A 42 -21.14 -14.94 0.73
N ILE A 43 -20.73 -15.33 -0.48
CA ILE A 43 -19.62 -16.25 -0.58
C ILE A 43 -18.52 -15.54 0.20
N ALA A 44 -18.21 -16.09 1.37
CA ALA A 44 -16.98 -15.81 2.04
C ALA A 44 -15.95 -16.03 0.95
N ALA A 45 -15.50 -14.95 0.34
CA ALA A 45 -14.50 -15.01 -0.70
C ALA A 45 -13.23 -15.33 0.09
N THR A 46 -13.09 -16.58 0.51
CA THR A 46 -11.97 -17.16 1.24
C THR A 46 -10.72 -17.22 0.36
N GLY A 47 -10.65 -16.35 -0.64
CA GLY A 47 -9.48 -16.10 -1.46
C GLY A 47 -8.72 -14.91 -0.91
N LEU A 48 -7.40 -15.04 -0.91
CA LEU A 48 -6.42 -14.00 -0.58
C LEU A 48 -6.73 -12.65 -1.26
N ILE A 49 -7.30 -12.68 -2.46
CA ILE A 49 -7.66 -11.50 -3.26
C ILE A 49 -8.76 -10.67 -2.59
N SER A 50 -9.77 -11.30 -1.97
CA SER A 50 -10.85 -10.57 -1.31
C SER A 50 -10.37 -9.95 0.00
N TRP A 51 -9.54 -10.70 0.74
CA TRP A 51 -8.88 -10.24 1.95
C TRP A 51 -7.97 -9.04 1.67
N PHE A 52 -7.21 -9.10 0.58
CA PHE A 52 -6.37 -7.99 0.13
C PHE A 52 -7.20 -6.76 -0.22
N ARG A 53 -8.28 -6.91 -1.00
CA ARG A 53 -9.18 -5.79 -1.35
C ARG A 53 -9.78 -5.14 -0.10
N GLN A 54 -10.28 -5.96 0.83
CA GLN A 54 -10.86 -5.46 2.08
C GLN A 54 -9.82 -4.74 2.93
N THR A 55 -8.62 -5.30 3.05
CA THR A 55 -7.50 -4.68 3.78
C THR A 55 -7.07 -3.36 3.15
N CYS A 56 -6.95 -3.31 1.82
CA CYS A 56 -6.63 -2.08 1.10
C CYS A 56 -7.70 -0.99 1.29
N LEU A 57 -8.99 -1.34 1.21
CA LEU A 57 -10.07 -0.37 1.42
C LEU A 57 -10.06 0.19 2.85
N VAL A 58 -9.84 -0.66 3.86
CA VAL A 58 -9.71 -0.23 5.26
C VAL A 58 -8.49 0.68 5.44
N LEU A 59 -7.34 0.32 4.86
CA LEU A 59 -6.12 1.13 4.93
C LEU A 59 -6.31 2.49 4.24
N LYS A 60 -6.93 2.52 3.05
CA LYS A 60 -7.26 3.75 2.34
C LYS A 60 -8.18 4.64 3.17
N TRP A 61 -9.24 4.07 3.75
CA TRP A 61 -10.19 4.83 4.57
C TRP A 61 -9.55 5.41 5.83
N ARG A 62 -8.71 4.62 6.52
CA ARG A 62 -7.91 5.12 7.65
C ARG A 62 -6.95 6.23 7.24
N TRP A 63 -6.36 6.14 6.06
CA TRP A 63 -5.47 7.17 5.53
C TRP A 63 -6.23 8.46 5.26
N GLU A 64 -7.40 8.40 4.61
CA GLU A 64 -8.26 9.57 4.34
C GLU A 64 -8.76 10.24 5.63
N LEU A 65 -9.15 9.46 6.64
CA LEU A 65 -9.57 10.01 7.94
C LEU A 65 -8.41 10.67 8.69
N LYS A 66 -7.21 10.08 8.63
CA LYS A 66 -6.01 10.66 9.24
C LYS A 66 -5.63 11.99 8.57
N GLN A 67 -5.84 12.12 7.26
CA GLN A 67 -5.62 13.39 6.56
C GLN A 67 -6.62 14.48 7.00
N LYS A 68 -7.91 14.13 7.13
CA LYS A 68 -8.94 15.08 7.59
C LYS A 68 -8.71 15.57 9.03
N LYS A 69 -8.26 14.70 9.94
CA LYS A 69 -7.94 15.09 11.33
C LYS A 69 -6.76 16.04 11.47
N HIS A 70 -5.82 16.02 10.51
CA HIS A 70 -4.62 16.83 10.58
C HIS A 70 -4.67 18.12 9.73
N GLY A 71 -5.80 18.44 9.10
CA GLY A 71 -5.95 19.68 8.32
C GLY A 71 -4.90 19.84 7.19
N LEU A 72 -4.31 18.73 6.75
CA LEU A 72 -3.22 18.74 5.79
C LEU A 72 -3.80 18.90 4.40
N THR A 73 -3.63 20.09 3.83
CA THR A 73 -3.88 20.34 2.42
C THR A 73 -3.02 19.39 1.56
N PRO A 74 -3.56 18.85 0.45
CA PRO A 74 -2.89 17.81 -0.36
C PRO A 74 -1.57 18.26 -1.00
N SER A 75 -1.26 19.55 -0.96
CA SER A 75 -0.10 20.16 -1.62
C SER A 75 1.21 20.05 -0.84
N ALA A 76 1.19 19.89 0.49
CA ALA A 76 2.38 20.16 1.31
C ALA A 76 3.15 18.92 1.81
N ARG A 77 2.71 17.69 1.54
CA ARG A 77 3.34 16.51 2.16
C ARG A 77 3.53 15.38 1.16
N ARG A 78 4.75 15.25 0.66
CA ARG A 78 5.27 13.98 0.13
C ARG A 78 5.06 12.95 1.26
N SER A 79 3.98 12.18 1.17
CA SER A 79 3.58 11.25 2.23
C SER A 79 4.76 10.33 2.51
N VAL A 80 5.02 9.98 3.77
CA VAL A 80 6.06 9.02 4.15
C VAL A 80 5.92 7.72 3.33
N PHE A 81 4.68 7.34 3.01
CA PHE A 81 4.36 6.25 2.09
C PHE A 81 4.91 6.45 0.67
N SER A 82 4.78 7.66 0.11
CA SER A 82 5.32 7.99 -1.20
C SER A 82 6.85 7.93 -1.21
N ILE A 83 7.51 8.42 -0.17
CA ILE A 83 8.97 8.32 -0.01
C ILE A 83 9.38 6.85 0.06
N LEU A 84 8.67 6.03 0.84
CA LEU A 84 8.88 4.58 0.91
C LEU A 84 8.70 3.89 -0.45
N CYS A 85 7.65 4.23 -1.21
CA CYS A 85 7.45 3.69 -2.56
C CYS A 85 8.60 4.06 -3.49
N TYR A 86 9.03 5.32 -3.50
CA TYR A 86 10.16 5.74 -4.33
C TYR A 86 11.48 5.08 -3.90
N PHE A 87 11.67 4.87 -2.60
CA PHE A 87 12.84 4.17 -2.08
C PHE A 87 12.86 2.70 -2.52
N VAL A 88 11.75 1.99 -2.38
CA VAL A 88 11.62 0.58 -2.83
C VAL A 88 11.83 0.49 -4.34
N ALA A 89 11.23 1.39 -5.12
CA ALA A 89 11.42 1.42 -6.57
C ALA A 89 12.90 1.65 -6.94
N GLY A 90 13.55 2.65 -6.36
CA GLY A 90 14.98 2.93 -6.58
C GLY A 90 15.87 1.76 -6.18
N PHE A 91 15.58 1.09 -5.07
CA PHE A 91 16.30 -0.10 -4.62
C PHE A 91 16.16 -1.26 -5.60
N LEU A 92 14.94 -1.57 -6.04
CA LEU A 92 14.69 -2.64 -7.02
C LEU A 92 15.36 -2.37 -8.36
N LEU A 93 15.30 -1.13 -8.86
CA LEU A 93 15.99 -0.70 -10.09
C LEU A 93 17.50 -0.89 -9.97
N THR A 94 18.09 -0.49 -8.84
CA THR A 94 19.53 -0.62 -8.62
C THR A 94 19.94 -2.07 -8.49
N ALA A 95 19.22 -2.86 -7.69
CA ALA A 95 19.50 -4.30 -7.50
C ALA A 95 19.35 -5.07 -8.83
N GLY A 96 18.30 -4.80 -9.60
CA GLY A 96 18.11 -5.37 -10.93
C GLY A 96 19.23 -4.98 -11.90
N GLY A 97 19.66 -3.72 -11.87
CA GLY A 97 20.81 -3.24 -12.62
C GLY A 97 22.10 -4.00 -12.27
N VAL A 98 22.39 -4.22 -10.99
CA VAL A 98 23.56 -5.02 -10.56
C VAL A 98 23.48 -6.46 -11.08
N LEU A 99 22.32 -7.11 -10.96
CA LEU A 99 22.13 -8.47 -11.44
C LEU A 99 22.34 -8.59 -12.96
N LEU A 100 21.79 -7.64 -13.72
CA LEU A 100 22.02 -7.57 -15.16
C LEU A 100 23.48 -7.28 -15.49
N LEU A 101 24.19 -6.48 -14.68
CA LEU A 101 25.61 -6.21 -14.88
C LEU A 101 26.44 -7.48 -14.74
N VAL A 102 26.19 -8.24 -13.68
CA VAL A 102 26.88 -9.52 -13.41
C VAL A 102 26.62 -10.49 -14.55
N GLY A 103 25.37 -10.61 -15.00
CA GLY A 103 25.01 -11.44 -16.15
C GLY A 103 25.62 -10.97 -17.47
N ALA A 104 25.70 -9.66 -17.69
CA ALA A 104 26.32 -9.08 -18.89
C ALA A 104 27.82 -9.36 -18.94
N VAL A 105 28.51 -9.25 -17.80
CA VAL A 105 29.94 -9.56 -17.68
C VAL A 105 30.18 -11.06 -17.88
N SER A 106 29.35 -11.93 -17.31
CA SER A 106 29.52 -13.38 -17.45
C SER A 106 29.23 -13.88 -18.87
N ASN A 107 28.23 -13.30 -19.54
CA ASN A 107 27.79 -13.73 -20.88
C ASN A 107 28.36 -12.87 -22.01
N HIS A 108 29.25 -11.92 -21.72
CA HIS A 108 29.79 -10.93 -22.68
C HIS A 108 28.72 -10.23 -23.52
N SER A 109 27.55 -9.96 -22.92
CA SER A 109 26.38 -9.44 -23.61
C SER A 109 26.34 -7.91 -23.53
N PHE A 110 26.62 -7.23 -24.64
CA PHE A 110 26.72 -5.76 -24.68
C PHE A 110 25.38 -5.06 -24.40
N SER A 111 24.28 -5.61 -24.91
CA SER A 111 22.93 -5.07 -24.70
C SER A 111 22.53 -5.08 -23.22
N ASP A 112 22.79 -6.18 -22.52
CA ASP A 112 22.45 -6.31 -21.10
C ASP A 112 23.32 -5.39 -20.24
N GLY A 113 24.58 -5.17 -20.64
CA GLY A 113 25.46 -4.19 -20.01
C GLY A 113 24.93 -2.77 -20.14
N LEU A 114 24.43 -2.40 -21.33
CA LEU A 114 23.88 -1.06 -21.57
C LEU A 114 22.58 -0.84 -20.78
N ILE A 115 21.70 -1.83 -20.73
CA ILE A 115 20.47 -1.81 -19.92
C ILE A 115 20.81 -1.73 -18.42
N SER A 116 21.81 -2.49 -17.97
CA SER A 116 22.28 -2.46 -16.59
C SER A 116 22.78 -1.07 -16.18
N VAL A 117 23.60 -0.41 -17.00
CA VAL A 117 24.11 0.93 -16.73
C VAL A 117 22.96 1.94 -16.61
N LEU A 118 21.97 1.86 -17.50
CA LEU A 118 20.75 2.69 -17.42
C LEU A 118 20.01 2.48 -16.10
N PHE A 119 19.82 1.23 -15.68
CA PHE A 119 19.13 0.89 -14.43
C PHE A 119 19.90 1.37 -13.20
N LEU A 120 21.22 1.23 -13.19
CA LEU A 120 22.10 1.69 -12.11
C LEU A 120 22.12 3.22 -12.00
N LEU A 121 22.24 3.92 -13.13
CA LEU A 121 22.21 5.39 -13.15
C LEU A 121 20.86 5.93 -12.68
N TYR A 122 19.76 5.35 -13.18
CA TYR A 122 18.43 5.80 -12.82
C TYR A 122 18.07 5.46 -11.37
N GLY A 123 18.26 4.19 -10.96
CA GLY A 123 18.00 3.73 -9.60
C GLY A 123 18.89 4.42 -8.57
N GLY A 124 20.19 4.57 -8.88
CA GLY A 124 21.16 5.27 -8.05
C GLY A 124 20.83 6.75 -7.87
N ASN A 125 20.43 7.45 -8.94
CA ASN A 125 19.99 8.84 -8.84
C ASN A 125 18.71 8.98 -8.00
N VAL A 126 17.72 8.11 -8.18
CA VAL A 126 16.51 8.11 -7.35
C VAL A 126 16.86 7.92 -5.87
N LEU A 127 17.67 6.91 -5.54
CA LEU A 127 18.12 6.67 -4.17
C LEU A 127 18.92 7.85 -3.61
N LYS A 128 19.82 8.43 -4.41
CA LYS A 128 20.61 9.61 -4.03
C LYS A 128 19.73 10.81 -3.70
N THR A 129 18.70 11.09 -4.50
CA THR A 129 17.77 12.20 -4.25
C THR A 129 16.94 12.02 -2.98
N ILE A 130 16.71 10.78 -2.55
CA ILE A 130 15.95 10.45 -1.34
C ILE A 130 16.85 10.45 -0.10
N LEU A 131 18.05 9.87 -0.21
CA LEU A 131 19.02 9.76 0.88
C LEU A 131 19.73 11.08 1.19
N PHE A 132 20.04 11.85 0.14
CA PHE A 132 20.67 13.16 0.24
C PHE A 132 19.74 14.21 -0.35
N PRO A 133 18.65 14.57 0.36
CA PRO A 133 17.82 15.69 -0.04
C PRO A 133 18.69 16.95 0.07
N SER A 134 19.06 17.54 -1.07
CA SER A 134 19.75 18.83 -1.09
C SER A 134 18.83 19.86 -0.45
N ARG A 135 19.25 20.39 0.72
CA ARG A 135 18.58 21.50 1.41
C ARG A 135 18.69 22.78 0.61
#